data_AF-A0A0D2D427-F1
#
_entry.id   AF-A0A0D2D427-F1
#
_cell.length_a   1.000
_cell.length_b   1.000
_cell.length_c   1.000
_cell.angle_alpha   90.00
_cell.angle_beta   90.00
_cell.angle_gamma   90.00
#
_symmetry.space_group_name_H-M   'P 1'
#
loop_
_entity.id
_entity.type
_entity.pdbx_description
1 polymer ?
#
loop_
_entity_poly.entity_id
_entity_poly.type
_entity_poly.pdbx_seq_one_letter_code
_entity_poly.pdbx_strand_id
1 'polypeptide(L)'
;MSRVVLATSITHALVAVGHTVHGLNTFALPPWSSLPALLRCYAKAGWYQGSVFFGIAALFTFQLAQRDPATWTAVDRAITGLAAALYCASSAWYVGHGDRATGAVTGLGGVMSVLTLMQ
;
A
#
# COMPACT_ATOMS: atom_id res chain seq x y z
N MET A 1 15.48 -10.34 -14.48
CA MET A 1 14.51 -9.30 -14.06
C MET A 1 13.12 -9.92 -13.99
N SER A 2 12.48 -9.95 -12.82
CA SER A 2 11.14 -10.52 -12.70
C SER A 2 10.07 -9.52 -13.12
N ARG A 3 9.21 -9.91 -14.07
CA ARG A 3 8.07 -9.10 -14.54
C ARG A 3 6.98 -8.97 -13.47
N VAL A 4 6.77 -10.00 -12.65
CA VAL A 4 5.75 -10.00 -11.59
C VAL A 4 6.13 -8.99 -10.50
N VAL A 5 7.40 -8.99 -10.10
CA VAL A 5 7.92 -8.11 -9.05
C VAL A 5 7.95 -6.67 -9.55
N LEU A 6 8.31 -6.45 -10.83
CA LEU A 6 8.22 -5.13 -11.45
C LEU A 6 6.76 -4.62 -11.51
N ALA A 7 5.81 -5.47 -11.90
CA ALA A 7 4.40 -5.10 -11.89
C ALA A 7 3.93 -4.73 -10.48
N THR A 8 4.37 -5.48 -9.45
CA THR A 8 4.07 -5.19 -8.05
C THR A 8 4.64 -3.85 -7.59
N SER A 9 5.87 -3.51 -8.02
CA SER A 9 6.46 -2.20 -7.79
C SER A 9 5.62 -1.07 -8.38
N ILE A 10 5.18 -1.22 -9.64
CA ILE A 10 4.28 -0.26 -10.28
C ILE A 10 2.96 -0.17 -9.52
N THR A 11 2.39 -1.29 -9.07
CA THR A 11 1.19 -1.31 -8.23
C THR A 11 1.39 -0.51 -6.95
N HIS A 12 2.49 -0.70 -6.22
CA HIS A 12 2.79 0.08 -5.02
C HIS A 12 2.93 1.58 -5.31
N ALA A 13 3.58 1.95 -6.41
CA ALA A 13 3.71 3.35 -6.82
C ALA A 13 2.35 3.98 -7.12
N LEU A 14 1.50 3.28 -7.87
CA LEU A 14 0.14 3.73 -8.17
C LEU A 14 -0.72 3.83 -6.91
N VAL A 15 -0.60 2.87 -5.98
CA VAL A 15 -1.26 2.96 -4.67
C VAL A 15 -0.74 4.14 -3.87
N ALA A 16 0.56 4.41 -3.84
CA ALA A 16 1.12 5.56 -3.11
C ALA A 16 0.53 6.89 -3.60
N VAL A 17 0.44 7.07 -4.93
CA VAL A 17 -0.18 8.24 -5.54
C VAL A 17 -1.68 8.28 -5.26
N GLY A 18 -2.39 7.18 -5.54
CA GLY A 18 -3.84 7.08 -5.33
C GLY A 18 -4.24 7.32 -3.87
N HIS A 19 -3.50 6.76 -2.92
CA HIS A 19 -3.67 6.95 -1.48
C HIS A 19 -3.49 8.43 -1.12
N THR A 20 -2.45 9.10 -1.65
CA THR A 20 -2.22 10.53 -1.42
C THR A 20 -3.38 11.38 -1.94
N VAL A 21 -3.81 11.14 -3.18
CA VAL A 21 -4.92 11.87 -3.80
C VAL A 21 -6.24 11.62 -3.06
N HIS A 22 -6.51 10.38 -2.67
CA HIS A 22 -7.69 10.04 -1.88
C HIS A 22 -7.71 10.77 -0.54
N GLY A 23 -6.57 10.83 0.15
CA GLY A 23 -6.43 11.61 1.39
C GLY A 23 -6.75 13.08 1.17
N LEU A 24 -6.17 13.71 0.14
CA LEU A 24 -6.44 15.12 -0.19
C LEU A 24 -7.95 15.37 -0.42
N ASN A 25 -8.61 14.50 -1.16
CA ASN A 25 -10.05 14.61 -1.43
C ASN A 25 -10.89 14.44 -0.15
N THR A 26 -10.60 13.41 0.65
CA THR A 26 -11.31 13.13 1.91
C THR A 26 -11.14 14.26 2.91
N PHE A 27 -9.93 14.81 3.04
CA PHE A 27 -9.62 15.87 3.99
C PHE A 27 -10.20 17.23 3.60
N ALA A 28 -10.63 17.40 2.34
CA ALA A 28 -11.31 18.60 1.86
C ALA A 28 -12.82 18.58 2.14
N LEU A 29 -13.41 17.45 2.52
CA LEU A 29 -14.84 17.34 2.78
C LEU A 29 -15.25 18.14 4.03
N PRO A 30 -16.39 18.86 4.02
CA PRO A 30 -16.85 19.64 5.16
C PRO A 30 -16.92 18.85 6.49
N PRO A 31 -17.43 17.60 6.54
CA PRO A 31 -17.43 16.79 7.75
C PRO A 31 -16.04 16.49 8.33
N TRP A 32 -14.98 16.54 7.52
CA TRP A 32 -13.62 16.39 8.02
C TRP A 32 -13.18 17.60 8.84
N SER A 33 -13.63 18.79 8.45
CA SER A 33 -13.27 20.04 9.10
C SER A 33 -13.90 20.18 10.49
N SER A 34 -15.03 19.51 10.75
CA SER A 34 -15.71 19.49 12.04
C SER A 34 -15.09 18.54 13.08
N LEU A 35 -14.13 17.69 12.69
CA LEU A 35 -13.43 16.82 13.62
C LEU A 35 -12.50 17.63 14.56
N PRO A 36 -12.32 17.20 15.83
CA PRO A 36 -11.34 17.77 16.75
C PRO A 36 -9.95 17.88 16.12
N ALA A 37 -9.26 19.00 16.37
CA ALA A 37 -7.98 19.31 15.73
C ALA A 37 -6.94 18.19 15.88
N LEU A 38 -6.88 17.58 17.08
CA LEU A 38 -5.94 16.49 17.36
C LEU A 38 -6.27 15.22 16.55
N LEU A 39 -7.55 14.88 16.38
CA LEU A 39 -7.95 13.72 15.56
C LEU A 39 -7.61 13.95 14.08
N ARG A 40 -7.82 15.17 13.57
CA ARG A 40 -7.39 15.53 12.21
C ARG A 40 -5.88 15.42 12.05
N CYS A 41 -5.11 15.82 13.06
CA CYS A 41 -3.65 15.73 13.05
C CYS A 41 -3.19 14.28 12.90
N TYR A 42 -3.64 13.38 13.79
CA TYR A 42 -3.25 11.97 13.75
C TYR A 42 -3.68 11.29 12.46
N ALA A 43 -4.91 11.53 12.00
CA ALA A 43 -5.40 10.94 10.78
C ALA A 43 -4.62 11.44 9.54
N LYS A 44 -4.38 12.76 9.39
CA LYS A 44 -3.61 13.30 8.27
C LYS A 44 -2.17 12.82 8.28
N ALA A 45 -1.51 12.88 9.44
CA ALA A 45 -0.12 12.46 9.56
C ALA A 45 0.03 10.97 9.25
N GLY A 46 -0.79 10.10 9.85
CA GLY A 46 -0.77 8.67 9.58
C GLY A 46 -1.08 8.34 8.12
N TRP A 47 -2.00 9.07 7.50
CA TRP A 47 -2.33 8.90 6.09
C TRP A 47 -1.16 9.22 5.17
N TYR A 48 -0.50 10.37 5.36
CA TYR A 48 0.66 10.74 4.54
C TYR A 48 1.89 9.87 4.83
N GLN A 49 2.07 9.40 6.06
CA GLN A 49 3.05 8.35 6.37
C GLN A 49 2.77 7.10 5.55
N GLY A 50 1.51 6.64 5.50
CA GLY A 50 1.09 5.51 4.66
C GLY A 50 1.42 5.71 3.18
N SER A 51 1.15 6.90 2.63
CA SER A 51 1.53 7.25 1.26
C SER A 51 3.03 7.11 1.00
N VAL A 52 3.87 7.61 1.89
CA VAL A 52 5.33 7.48 1.78
C VAL A 52 5.76 6.03 1.93
N PHE A 53 5.17 5.26 2.85
CA PHE A 53 5.45 3.83 3.01
C PHE A 53 5.16 3.04 1.75
N PHE A 54 4.05 3.30 1.05
CA PHE A 54 3.78 2.66 -0.24
C PHE A 54 4.80 3.06 -1.31
N GLY A 55 5.30 4.30 -1.29
CA GLY A 55 6.41 4.73 -2.15
C GLY A 55 7.71 3.98 -1.86
N ILE A 56 8.05 3.79 -0.58
CA ILE A 56 9.20 2.97 -0.16
C ILE A 56 9.03 1.52 -0.63
N ALA A 57 7.83 0.94 -0.48
CA ALA A 57 7.54 -0.42 -0.96
C ALA A 57 7.71 -0.53 -2.48
N ALA A 58 7.32 0.50 -3.25
CA ALA A 58 7.53 0.54 -4.69
C ALA A 58 9.02 0.51 -5.05
N LEU A 59 9.85 1.34 -4.40
CA LEU A 59 11.30 1.37 -4.64
C LEU A 59 11.97 0.06 -4.24
N PHE A 60 11.59 -0.48 -3.08
CA PHE A 60 12.12 -1.75 -2.58
C PHE A 60 11.82 -2.91 -3.53
N THR A 61 10.57 -3.03 -3.97
CA THR A 61 10.18 -4.07 -4.94
C THR A 61 10.79 -3.82 -6.33
N PHE A 62 11.01 -2.57 -6.74
CA PHE A 62 11.75 -2.26 -7.97
C PHE A 62 13.17 -2.82 -7.91
N GLN A 63 13.87 -2.62 -6.79
CA GLN A 63 15.20 -3.17 -6.55
C GLN A 63 15.18 -4.70 -6.54
N LEU A 64 14.19 -5.32 -5.90
CA LEU A 64 14.02 -6.78 -5.92
C LEU A 64 13.81 -7.32 -7.33
N ALA A 65 13.05 -6.61 -8.17
CA ALA A 65 12.76 -7.03 -9.54
C ALA A 65 14.03 -7.17 -10.40
N GLN A 66 15.11 -6.46 -10.05
CA GLN A 66 16.40 -6.52 -10.76
C GLN A 66 17.24 -7.76 -10.40
N ARG A 67 16.90 -8.45 -9.30
CA ARG A 67 17.61 -9.64 -8.82
C ARG A 67 16.85 -10.92 -9.16
N ASP A 68 17.55 -12.04 -9.15
CA ASP A 68 16.92 -13.36 -9.20
C ASP A 68 16.22 -13.64 -7.85
N PRO A 69 14.91 -13.99 -7.81
CA PRO A 69 14.19 -14.35 -6.59
C PRO A 69 14.86 -15.44 -5.74
N ALA A 70 15.65 -16.34 -6.35
CA ALA A 70 16.42 -17.35 -5.63
C ALA A 70 17.53 -16.74 -4.73
N THR A 71 17.92 -15.49 -4.98
CA THR A 71 18.95 -14.76 -4.21
C THR A 71 18.37 -13.85 -3.14
N TRP A 72 17.04 -13.81 -2.99
CA TRP A 72 16.39 -12.97 -1.99
C TRP A 72 16.68 -13.51 -0.58
N THR A 73 17.01 -12.58 0.31
CA THR A 73 17.26 -12.90 1.71
C THR A 73 15.95 -13.21 2.45
N ALA A 74 16.06 -13.78 3.65
CA ALA A 74 14.90 -13.94 4.53
C ALA A 74 14.24 -12.60 4.87
N VAL A 75 15.05 -11.53 4.99
CA VAL A 75 14.54 -10.17 5.23
C VAL A 75 13.78 -9.64 4.02
N ASP A 76 14.27 -9.87 2.80
CA ASP A 76 13.57 -9.46 1.58
C ASP A 76 12.16 -10.09 1.50
N ARG A 77 12.09 -11.39 1.81
CA ARG A 77 10.83 -12.15 1.86
C ARG A 77 9.94 -11.69 3.01
N ALA A 78 10.51 -11.38 4.18
CA ALA A 78 9.75 -10.85 5.32
C ALA A 78 9.12 -9.49 5.00
N ILE A 79 9.85 -8.56 4.39
CA ILE A 79 9.31 -7.25 3.99
C ILE A 79 8.18 -7.42 2.98
N THR A 80 8.36 -8.28 1.97
CA THR A 80 7.31 -8.60 0.98
C THR A 80 6.09 -9.23 1.64
N GLY A 81 6.29 -10.14 2.60
CA GLY A 81 5.21 -10.76 3.36
C GLY A 81 4.46 -9.77 4.25
N LEU A 82 5.16 -8.83 4.89
CA LEU A 82 4.53 -7.74 5.65
C LEU A 82 3.72 -6.82 4.74
N ALA A 83 4.21 -6.52 3.54
CA ALA A 83 3.44 -5.75 2.56
C ALA A 83 2.16 -6.52 2.16
N ALA A 84 2.26 -7.81 1.86
CA ALA A 84 1.10 -8.64 1.54
C ALA A 84 0.07 -8.64 2.69
N ALA A 85 0.51 -8.85 3.93
CA ALA A 85 -0.35 -8.82 5.10
C ALA A 85 -1.03 -7.45 5.28
N LEU A 86 -0.28 -6.35 5.14
CA LEU A 86 -0.80 -4.99 5.24
C LEU A 86 -1.92 -4.75 4.22
N TYR A 87 -1.69 -5.08 2.95
CA TYR A 87 -2.70 -4.89 1.90
C TYR A 87 -3.92 -5.77 2.12
N CYS A 88 -3.75 -7.06 2.40
CA CYS A 88 -4.88 -7.97 2.60
C CYS A 88 -5.72 -7.59 3.82
N ALA A 89 -5.08 -7.28 4.95
CA ALA A 89 -5.78 -6.84 6.15
C ALA A 89 -6.52 -5.51 5.94
N SER A 90 -5.86 -4.54 5.30
CA SER A 90 -6.47 -3.23 5.00
C SER A 90 -7.63 -3.37 4.03
N SER A 91 -7.51 -4.21 2.99
CA SER A 91 -8.59 -4.51 2.05
C SER A 91 -9.80 -5.10 2.76
N ALA A 92 -9.61 -6.13 3.59
CA ALA A 92 -10.67 -6.72 4.39
C ALA A 92 -11.33 -5.70 5.32
N TRP A 93 -10.53 -4.83 5.94
CA TRP A 93 -11.02 -3.76 6.80
C TRP A 93 -11.91 -2.77 6.05
N TYR A 94 -11.46 -2.27 4.90
CA TYR A 94 -12.25 -1.34 4.07
C TYR A 94 -13.57 -1.96 3.60
N VAL A 95 -13.52 -3.21 3.11
CA VAL A 95 -14.73 -3.94 2.68
C VAL A 95 -15.70 -4.12 3.86
N GLY A 96 -15.20 -4.48 5.04
CA GLY A 96 -16.00 -4.66 6.25
C GLY A 96 -16.67 -3.38 6.76
N HIS A 97 -16.13 -2.20 6.41
CA HIS A 97 -16.66 -0.90 6.80
C HIS A 97 -17.39 -0.17 5.65
N GLY A 98 -17.70 -0.88 4.56
CA GLY A 98 -18.52 -0.37 3.46
C GLY A 98 -17.75 0.34 2.34
N ASP A 99 -16.44 0.57 2.48
CA ASP A 99 -15.60 1.11 1.40
C ASP A 99 -15.07 -0.01 0.49
N ARG A 100 -15.98 -0.54 -0.32
CA ARG A 100 -15.66 -1.64 -1.24
C ARG A 100 -14.72 -1.22 -2.36
N ALA A 101 -14.75 0.04 -2.79
CA ALA A 101 -13.91 0.52 -3.87
C ALA A 101 -12.43 0.58 -3.45
N THR A 102 -12.14 1.24 -2.32
CA THR A 102 -10.78 1.26 -1.76
C THR A 102 -10.35 -0.14 -1.34
N GLY A 103 -11.28 -0.93 -0.78
CA GLY A 103 -11.05 -2.33 -0.46
C GLY A 103 -10.59 -3.15 -1.67
N ALA A 104 -11.25 -3.01 -2.84
CA ALA A 104 -10.89 -3.73 -4.05
C ALA A 104 -9.50 -3.33 -4.59
N VAL A 105 -9.21 -2.02 -4.67
CA VAL A 105 -7.90 -1.51 -5.13
C VAL A 105 -6.78 -1.97 -4.20
N THR A 106 -7.01 -1.89 -2.89
CA THR A 106 -6.07 -2.37 -1.87
C THR A 106 -5.87 -3.89 -1.96
N GLY A 107 -6.94 -4.63 -2.24
CA GLY A 107 -6.90 -6.08 -2.44
C GLY A 107 -6.05 -6.48 -3.65
N LEU A 108 -6.11 -5.73 -4.74
CA LEU A 108 -5.22 -5.92 -5.90
C LEU A 108 -3.74 -5.78 -5.48
N GLY A 109 -3.41 -4.77 -4.67
CA GLY A 109 -2.07 -4.63 -4.09
C GLY A 109 -1.65 -5.87 -3.29
N GLY A 110 -2.57 -6.42 -2.49
CA GLY A 110 -2.35 -7.64 -1.71
C GLY A 110 -2.08 -8.86 -2.59
N VAL A 111 -2.89 -9.06 -3.63
CA VAL A 111 -2.67 -10.14 -4.61
C VAL A 111 -1.30 -10.02 -5.26
N MET A 112 -0.91 -8.82 -5.71
CA MET A 112 0.40 -8.59 -6.33
C MET A 112 1.56 -8.86 -5.35
N SER A 113 1.44 -8.44 -4.08
CA SER A 113 2.43 -8.75 -3.06
C SER A 113 2.52 -10.25 -2.74
N VAL A 114 1.40 -10.97 -2.72
CA VAL A 114 1.40 -12.44 -2.55
C VAL A 114 2.07 -13.12 -3.75
N LEU A 115 1.75 -12.71 -4.98
CA LEU A 115 2.39 -13.25 -6.18
C LEU A 115 3.90 -12.98 -6.20
N THR A 116 4.34 -11.84 -5.67
CA THR A 116 5.76 -11.51 -5.48
C THR A 116 6.42 -12.45 -4.47
N LEU A 117 5.74 -12.78 -3.36
CA LEU A 117 6.26 -13.69 -2.33
C LEU A 117 6.45 -15.13 -2.84
N MET A 118 5.63 -15.53 -3.82
CA MET A 118 5.66 -16.86 -4.44
C MET A 118 6.76 -17.04 -5.51
N GLN A 119 7.56 -15.99 -5.77
CA GLN A 119 8.73 -16.05 -6.64
C GLN A 119 9.95 -16.62 -5.89
#